data_AF-A0A1G2VAI3-F1
#
_entry.id   AF-A0A1G2VAI3-F1
#
_cell.length_a   1.000
_cell.length_b   1.000
_cell.length_c   1.000
_cell.angle_alpha   90.00
_cell.angle_beta   90.00
_cell.angle_gamma   90.00
#
_symmetry.space_group_name_H-M   'P 1'
#
loop_
_entity.id
_entity.type
_entity.pdbx_description
1 polymer ?
#
loop_
_entity_poly.entity_id
_entity_poly.type
_entity_poly.pdbx_seq_one_letter_code
_entity_poly.pdbx_strand_id
1 'polypeptide(L)' 'MSQDKLIRLVSEGDAKGVGKGHTIYTFKNKKKHPDKLQFKKFNPVARVHTLYKEKK' A
#
# COMPACT_ATOMS: atom_id res chain seq x y z
N MET A 1 14.50 -8.40 -11.46
CA MET A 1 13.37 -7.48 -11.16
C MET A 1 13.96 -6.09 -10.95
N SER A 2 13.59 -5.06 -11.73
CA SER A 2 14.19 -3.71 -11.62
C SER A 2 13.59 -2.89 -10.46
N GLN A 3 14.43 -2.12 -9.78
CA GLN A 3 14.06 -1.13 -8.75
C GLN A 3 13.07 -0.07 -9.29
N ASP A 4 13.11 0.22 -10.60
CA ASP A 4 12.29 1.27 -11.24
C ASP A 4 10.78 1.01 -11.15
N LYS A 5 10.41 -0.27 -10.99
CA LYS A 5 9.03 -0.75 -10.88
C LYS A 5 8.58 -0.91 -9.44
N LEU A 6 9.45 -0.66 -8.46
CA LEU A 6 9.11 -0.72 -7.05
C LEU A 6 8.18 0.44 -6.71
N ILE A 7 7.09 0.13 -6.04
CA ILE A 7 6.12 1.10 -5.51
C ILE A 7 5.90 0.84 -4.03
N ARG A 8 5.54 1.91 -3.33
CA ARG A 8 5.29 1.90 -1.90
C ARG A 8 3.79 2.04 -1.64
N LEU A 9 3.20 1.10 -0.93
CA LEU A 9 1.80 1.15 -0.52
C LEU A 9 1.74 1.48 0.97
N VAL A 10 1.00 2.53 1.33
CA VAL A 10 0.88 3.01 2.72
C VAL A 10 -0.54 2.81 3.22
N SER A 11 -0.67 2.22 4.40
CA SER A 11 -1.94 2.02 5.11
C SER A 11 -2.46 3.32 5.70
N GLU A 12 -3.77 3.59 5.50
CA GLU A 12 -4.46 4.73 6.11
C GLU A 12 -4.77 4.53 7.61
N GLY A 13 -4.64 3.29 8.10
CA GLY A 13 -4.96 2.91 9.48
C GLY A 13 -6.43 2.56 9.67
N ASP A 14 -6.75 2.12 10.89
CA ASP A 14 -8.12 1.82 11.31
C ASP A 14 -8.82 3.06 11.91
N ALA A 15 -10.11 2.97 12.25
CA ALA A 15 -10.92 4.08 12.80
C ALA A 15 -10.31 4.73 14.06
N LYS A 16 -9.48 3.99 14.80
CA LYS A 16 -8.74 4.46 15.99
C LYS A 16 -7.33 4.99 15.68
N GLY A 17 -6.97 5.10 14.40
CA GLY A 17 -5.63 5.53 13.94
C GLY A 17 -4.54 4.47 14.05
N VAL A 18 -4.86 3.26 14.52
CA VAL A 18 -3.90 2.17 14.69
C VAL A 18 -3.44 1.62 13.33
N GLY A 19 -2.14 1.39 13.17
CA GLY A 19 -1.56 0.85 11.93
C GLY A 19 -1.50 1.83 10.75
N LYS A 20 -1.77 3.11 10.98
CA LYS A 20 -1.53 4.18 10.00
C LYS A 20 -0.02 4.30 9.74
N GLY A 21 0.38 4.39 8.47
CA GLY A 21 1.79 4.49 8.09
C GLY A 21 2.50 3.14 7.91
N HIS A 22 1.86 2.01 8.23
CA HIS A 22 2.38 0.70 7.85
C HIS A 22 2.54 0.63 6.33
N THR A 23 3.71 0.18 5.89
CA THR A 23 4.13 0.28 4.51
C THR A 23 4.52 -1.08 3.98
N ILE A 24 4.04 -1.41 2.79
CA ILE A 24 4.46 -2.59 2.05
C ILE A 24 5.05 -2.16 0.71
N TYR A 25 6.10 -2.85 0.29
CA TYR A 25 6.71 -2.63 -1.01
C TYR A 25 6.21 -3.69 -1.98
N THR A 26 5.84 -3.26 -3.17
CA THR A 26 5.40 -4.18 -4.24
C THR A 26 5.87 -3.67 -5.59
N PHE A 27 5.79 -4.52 -6.61
CA PHE A 27 6.18 -4.16 -7.96
C PHE A 27 4.94 -3.87 -8.79
N LYS A 28 4.99 -2.81 -9.59
CA LYS A 28 3.93 -2.42 -10.50
C LYS A 28 4.49 -2.09 -11.88
N ASN A 29 3.79 -2.54 -12.91
CA ASN A 29 4.06 -2.12 -14.27
C ASN A 29 3.33 -0.79 -14.58
N LYS A 30 4.04 0.33 -14.43
CA LYS A 30 3.54 1.69 -14.68
C LYS A 30 3.02 1.91 -16.11
N LYS A 31 3.46 1.10 -17.09
CA LYS A 31 2.97 1.17 -18.48
C LYS A 31 1.58 0.55 -18.66
N LYS A 32 1.30 -0.57 -18.00
CA LYS A 32 0.00 -1.27 -18.10
C LYS A 32 -1.03 -0.72 -17.12
N HIS A 33 -0.58 -0.20 -15.99
CA HIS A 33 -1.43 0.37 -14.95
C HIS A 33 -0.90 1.76 -14.60
N PRO A 34 -1.36 2.83 -15.27
CA PRO A 34 -0.93 4.19 -14.97
C PRO A 34 -1.53 4.73 -13.67
N ASP A 35 -2.74 4.29 -13.30
CA ASP A 35 -3.50 4.85 -12.17
C ASP A 35 -2.98 4.44 -10.80
N LYS A 36 -3.17 5.29 -9.79
CA LYS A 36 -2.77 4.99 -8.41
C LYS A 36 -3.56 3.81 -7.87
N LEU A 37 -2.86 2.77 -7.45
CA LEU A 37 -3.49 1.57 -6.92
C LEU A 37 -3.98 1.77 -5.48
N GLN A 38 -5.14 1.18 -5.18
CA GLN A 38 -5.69 1.11 -3.83
C GLN A 38 -6.17 -0.32 -3.57
N PHE A 39 -5.74 -0.91 -2.47
CA PHE A 39 -6.08 -2.29 -2.12
C PHE A 39 -6.41 -2.41 -0.63
N LYS A 40 -7.44 -3.19 -0.30
CA LYS A 40 -7.63 -3.64 1.08
C LYS A 40 -6.68 -4.81 1.33
N LYS A 41 -5.75 -4.64 2.25
CA LYS A 41 -4.81 -5.68 2.67
C LYS A 41 -4.74 -5.77 4.18
N PHE A 42 -4.36 -6.94 4.67
CA PHE A 42 -4.16 -7.14 6.10
C PHE A 42 -3.04 -6.23 6.61
N ASN A 43 -3.32 -5.51 7.70
CA ASN A 43 -2.34 -4.74 8.43
C ASN A 43 -1.93 -5.51 9.69
N PRO A 44 -0.66 -5.93 9.84
CA PRO A 44 -0.23 -6.70 11.00
C PRO A 44 -0.26 -5.90 12.30
N VAL A 45 -0.20 -4.57 12.23
CA VAL A 45 -0.22 -3.68 13.40
C VAL A 45 -1.64 -3.51 13.92
N ALA A 46 -2.59 -3.24 13.02
CA ALA A 46 -4.00 -3.09 13.39
C ALA A 46 -4.74 -4.44 13.48
N ARG A 47 -4.14 -5.53 12.99
CA ARG A 47 -4.71 -6.88 12.87
C ARG A 47 -6.06 -6.92 12.12
N VAL A 48 -6.27 -5.96 11.22
CA VAL A 48 -7.48 -5.85 10.39
C VAL A 48 -7.10 -5.51 8.96
N HIS A 49 -8.02 -5.74 8.03
CA HIS A 49 -7.83 -5.33 6.64
C HIS A 49 -8.07 -3.83 6.50
N THR A 50 -6.99 -3.09 6.23
CA THR A 50 -7.03 -1.65 6.01
C THR A 50 -6.82 -1.32 4.54
N LEU A 51 -7.23 -0.12 4.15
CA LEU A 51 -6.97 0.38 2.81
C LEU A 51 -5.51 0.84 2.71
N TYR A 52 -4.79 0.28 1.74
CA TYR A 52 -3.45 0.69 1.35
C TYR A 52 -3.53 1.48 0.06
N LYS A 53 -2.88 2.65 0.04
CA LYS A 53 -2.81 3.52 -1.13
C LYS A 53 -1.37 3.65 -1.62
N GLU A 54 -1.21 3.69 -2.94
CA GLU A 54 0.09 3.95 -3.57
C GLU A 54 0.59 5.35 -3.20
N LYS A 55 1.72 5.38 -2.50
CA LYS A 55 2.47 6.59 -2.19
C LYS A 55 3.69 6.63 -3.10
N LYS A 56 3.95 7.82 -3.63
CA LYS A 56 5.05 8.12 -4.56
C LYS A 56 6.38 7.60 -4.03
#